data_AF-A0A7S2K7Y2-F1
#
_entry.id   AF-A0A7S2K7Y2-F1
#
_cell.length_a   1.000
_cell.length_b   1.000
_cell.length_c   1.000
_cell.angle_alpha   90.00
_cell.angle_beta   90.00
_cell.angle_gamma   90.00
#
_symmetry.space_group_name_H-M   'P 1'
#
loop_
_entity.id
_entity.type
_entity.pdbx_description
1 polymer ?
#
loop_
_entity_poly.entity_id
_entity_poly.type
_entity_poly.pdbx_seq_one_letter_code
_entity_poly.pdbx_strand_id
1 'polypeptide(L)'
;MGAIAKLTREDGSSITMNVEYNQLDPLMRATSYPDGDVADATGFSPFPGNMNSLVLELGSYVDTLRSTKGIIAEFVNPKYVDSSKTELKSSTRLECMMQDFPLALPPEAKVGFTMFDTWCSYSPVKNSPSAALQKFKDGNHPQSATTGEA
;
A
#
# COMPACT_ATOMS: atom_id res chain seq x y z
N MET A 1 6.45 -1.71 0.36
CA MET A 1 5.45 -0.70 -0.06
C MET A 1 4.18 -1.46 -0.37
N GLY A 2 3.00 -0.89 -0.19
CA GLY A 2 1.78 -1.52 -0.72
C GLY A 2 1.84 -1.65 -2.24
N ALA A 3 1.01 -2.53 -2.79
CA ALA A 3 0.95 -2.76 -4.23
C ALA A 3 -0.45 -2.50 -4.78
N ILE A 4 -0.54 -1.97 -6.00
CA ILE A 4 -1.81 -1.81 -6.70
C ILE A 4 -2.23 -3.15 -7.27
N ALA A 5 -3.38 -3.66 -6.82
CA ALA A 5 -3.94 -4.91 -7.28
C ALA A 5 -5.40 -4.72 -7.70
N LYS A 6 -5.84 -5.57 -8.64
CA LYS A 6 -7.26 -5.72 -8.97
C LYS A 6 -7.82 -6.89 -8.16
N LEU A 7 -8.66 -6.57 -7.18
CA LEU A 7 -9.33 -7.54 -6.32
C LEU A 7 -10.67 -7.91 -6.96
N THR A 8 -10.89 -9.20 -7.18
CA THR A 8 -12.15 -9.72 -7.75
C THR A 8 -12.87 -10.54 -6.68
N ARG A 9 -14.15 -10.23 -6.44
CA ARG A 9 -15.01 -10.99 -5.53
C ARG A 9 -15.66 -12.16 -6.25
N GLU A 10 -16.23 -13.10 -5.49
CA GLU A 10 -16.93 -14.27 -6.01
C GLU A 10 -18.13 -13.92 -6.89
N ASP A 11 -18.78 -12.78 -6.64
CA ASP A 11 -19.89 -12.26 -7.43
C ASP A 11 -19.47 -11.63 -8.78
N GLY A 12 -18.16 -11.64 -9.09
CA GLY A 12 -17.59 -11.07 -10.30
C GLY A 12 -17.34 -9.56 -10.24
N SER A 13 -17.75 -8.87 -9.17
CA SER A 13 -17.38 -7.48 -8.94
C SER A 13 -15.88 -7.35 -8.71
N SER A 14 -15.30 -6.22 -9.11
CA SER A 14 -13.87 -5.98 -8.93
C SER A 14 -13.56 -4.55 -8.53
N ILE A 15 -12.47 -4.36 -7.80
CA ILE A 15 -11.96 -3.07 -7.38
C ILE A 15 -10.45 -3.01 -7.58
N THR A 16 -9.96 -1.91 -8.13
CA THR A 16 -8.52 -1.62 -8.20
C THR A 16 -8.15 -0.74 -7.02
N MET A 17 -7.24 -1.20 -6.16
CA MET A 17 -6.81 -0.45 -4.99
C MET A 17 -5.42 -0.85 -4.53
N ASN A 18 -4.87 -0.08 -3.60
CA ASN A 18 -3.68 -0.46 -2.86
C ASN A 18 -3.99 -1.60 -1.89
N VAL A 19 -3.13 -2.62 -1.87
CA VAL A 19 -3.08 -3.65 -0.84
C VAL A 19 -1.78 -3.47 -0.09
N GLU A 20 -1.85 -3.28 1.23
CA GLU A 20 -0.65 -3.08 2.03
C GLU A 20 0.24 -4.33 2.02
N TYR A 21 1.55 -4.13 2.09
CA TYR A 21 2.55 -5.20 1.95
C TYR A 21 2.37 -6.33 2.97
N ASN A 22 1.86 -6.01 4.16
CA ASN A 22 1.58 -6.98 5.23
C ASN A 22 0.32 -7.81 4.98
N GLN A 23 -0.54 -7.39 4.05
CA GLN A 23 -1.76 -8.09 3.63
C GLN A 23 -1.59 -8.78 2.28
N LEU A 24 -0.75 -8.22 1.40
CA LEU A 24 -0.56 -8.68 0.03
C LEU A 24 -0.09 -10.14 -0.03
N ASP A 25 1.01 -10.49 0.65
CA ASP A 25 1.55 -11.85 0.59
C ASP A 25 0.54 -12.90 1.13
N PRO A 26 -0.09 -12.74 2.31
CA PRO A 26 -1.15 -13.64 2.75
C PRO A 26 -2.34 -13.74 1.78
N LEU A 27 -2.77 -12.62 1.21
CA LEU A 27 -3.88 -12.58 0.25
C LEU A 27 -3.55 -13.34 -1.03
N MET A 28 -2.33 -13.16 -1.55
CA MET A 28 -1.83 -13.83 -2.75
C MET A 28 -1.78 -15.35 -2.55
N ARG A 29 -1.20 -15.80 -1.43
CA ARG A 29 -1.12 -17.23 -1.08
C ARG A 29 -2.48 -17.90 -0.95
N ALA A 30 -3.46 -17.17 -0.44
CA ALA A 30 -4.83 -17.66 -0.27
C ALA A 30 -5.65 -17.69 -1.58
N THR A 31 -5.15 -17.09 -2.66
CA THR A 31 -5.91 -16.89 -3.90
C THR A 31 -5.21 -17.52 -5.11
N SER A 32 -4.64 -16.71 -6.00
CA SER A 32 -4.14 -17.15 -7.31
C SER A 32 -2.62 -17.33 -7.37
N TYR A 33 -1.91 -17.02 -6.27
CA TYR A 33 -0.44 -17.00 -6.24
C TYR A 33 0.07 -17.77 -5.01
N PRO A 34 0.15 -19.11 -5.07
CA PRO A 34 0.47 -19.96 -3.92
C PRO A 34 1.84 -19.64 -3.30
N ASP A 35 2.78 -19.14 -4.10
CA ASP A 35 4.12 -18.77 -3.65
C ASP A 35 4.19 -17.38 -3.01
N GLY A 36 3.10 -16.61 -3.04
CA GLY A 36 3.00 -15.26 -2.46
C GLY A 36 3.58 -14.18 -3.36
N ASP A 37 4.01 -13.06 -2.77
CA ASP A 37 4.62 -11.94 -3.49
C ASP A 37 6.10 -12.23 -3.79
N VAL A 38 6.34 -12.96 -4.89
CA VAL A 38 7.67 -13.36 -5.33
C VAL A 38 8.09 -12.52 -6.53
N ALA A 39 9.37 -12.14 -6.55
CA ALA A 39 9.95 -11.39 -7.66
C ALA A 39 9.86 -12.17 -8.98
N ASP A 40 9.48 -11.49 -10.05
CA ASP A 40 9.46 -12.03 -11.40
C ASP A 40 10.86 -12.01 -12.05
N ALA A 41 10.93 -12.27 -13.36
CA ALA A 41 12.20 -12.27 -14.11
C ALA A 41 12.96 -10.93 -14.09
N THR A 42 12.30 -9.83 -13.74
CA THR A 42 12.91 -8.50 -13.60
C THR A 42 13.49 -8.25 -12.20
N GLY A 43 13.25 -9.16 -11.25
CA GLY A 43 13.68 -9.01 -9.86
C GLY A 43 12.73 -8.16 -9.01
N PHE A 44 11.54 -7.82 -9.52
CA PHE A 44 10.52 -7.04 -8.81
C PHE A 44 9.23 -7.83 -8.63
N SER A 45 8.40 -7.41 -7.67
CA SER A 45 7.02 -7.90 -7.55
C SER A 45 6.29 -7.69 -8.88
N PRO A 46 5.44 -8.63 -9.32
CA PRO A 46 4.60 -8.45 -10.51
C PRO A 46 3.52 -7.37 -10.30
N PHE A 47 3.33 -6.87 -9.07
CA PHE A 47 2.36 -5.84 -8.75
C PHE A 47 3.03 -4.45 -8.62
N PRO A 48 2.47 -3.41 -9.25
CA PRO A 48 2.96 -2.04 -9.14
C PRO A 48 3.03 -1.54 -7.69
N GLY A 49 4.17 -0.99 -7.27
CA GLY A 49 4.29 -0.35 -5.96
C GLY A 49 3.51 0.98 -5.88
N ASN A 50 2.71 1.16 -4.82
CA ASN A 50 2.00 2.42 -4.57
C ASN A 50 2.84 3.41 -3.74
N MET A 51 3.30 4.48 -4.37
CA MET A 51 4.09 5.54 -3.73
C MET A 51 3.25 6.57 -2.97
N ASN A 52 1.92 6.45 -3.02
CA ASN A 52 0.95 7.36 -2.42
C ASN A 52 0.91 8.77 -3.03
N SER A 53 1.31 8.89 -4.31
CA SER A 53 1.06 10.06 -5.15
C SER A 53 -0.28 9.90 -5.87
N LEU A 54 -1.35 10.44 -5.29
CA LEU A 54 -2.71 10.26 -5.77
C LEU A 54 -3.12 11.39 -6.73
N VAL A 55 -3.53 11.03 -7.94
CA VAL A 55 -4.10 11.95 -8.93
C VAL A 55 -5.59 11.67 -9.02
N LEU A 56 -6.42 12.67 -8.70
CA LEU A 56 -7.87 12.52 -8.59
C LEU A 56 -8.57 13.45 -9.57
N GLU A 57 -9.62 12.95 -10.23
CA GLU A 57 -10.54 13.79 -10.98
C GLU A 57 -11.41 14.57 -9.98
N LEU A 58 -11.43 15.90 -10.13
CA LEU A 58 -11.96 16.80 -9.12
C LEU A 58 -13.46 16.61 -8.87
N GLY A 59 -14.27 16.39 -9.91
CA GLY A 59 -15.72 16.21 -9.78
C GLY A 59 -16.06 14.97 -8.95
N SER A 60 -15.52 13.83 -9.36
CA SER A 60 -15.67 12.54 -8.67
C SER A 60 -15.18 12.62 -7.23
N TYR A 61 -14.04 13.28 -6.98
CA TYR A 61 -13.52 13.49 -5.64
C TYR A 61 -14.49 14.31 -4.76
N VAL A 62 -15.01 15.43 -5.27
CA VAL A 62 -15.93 16.30 -4.53
C VAL A 62 -17.26 15.59 -4.25
N ASP A 63 -17.78 14.83 -5.21
CA ASP A 63 -19.04 14.08 -5.05
C ASP A 63 -18.90 12.99 -3.99
N THR A 64 -17.81 12.21 -4.02
CA THR A 64 -17.51 11.23 -2.99
C THR A 64 -17.27 11.89 -1.63
N LEU A 65 -16.53 13.01 -1.58
CA LEU A 65 -16.29 13.73 -0.34
C LEU A 65 -17.59 14.22 0.31
N ARG A 66 -18.55 14.71 -0.50
CA ARG A 66 -19.87 15.13 -0.03
C ARG A 66 -20.72 13.96 0.46
N SER A 67 -20.73 12.85 -0.27
CA SER A 67 -21.56 11.69 0.06
C SER A 67 -21.04 10.96 1.31
N THR A 68 -19.73 10.82 1.47
CA THR A 68 -19.12 10.16 2.64
C THR A 68 -18.81 11.10 3.79
N LYS A 69 -18.94 12.41 3.59
CA LYS A 69 -18.49 13.45 4.54
C LYS A 69 -17.00 13.33 4.88
N GLY A 70 -16.20 12.82 3.95
CA GLY A 70 -14.76 12.58 4.13
C GLY A 70 -14.42 11.33 4.95
N ILE A 71 -15.40 10.48 5.26
CA ILE A 71 -15.15 9.21 5.92
C ILE A 71 -14.56 8.23 4.89
N ILE A 72 -13.46 7.59 5.27
CA ILE A 72 -12.78 6.52 4.53
C ILE A 72 -12.83 5.25 5.38
N ALA A 73 -12.70 4.08 4.74
CA ALA A 73 -12.66 2.81 5.44
C ALA A 73 -11.60 2.81 6.56
N GLU A 74 -12.00 2.32 7.72
CA GLU A 74 -11.15 2.25 8.90
C GLU A 74 -10.64 0.82 9.12
N PHE A 75 -9.47 0.71 9.73
CA PHE A 75 -8.87 -0.54 10.14
C PHE A 75 -8.17 -0.38 11.49
N VAL A 76 -7.72 -1.51 12.06
CA VAL A 76 -6.86 -1.53 13.25
C VAL A 76 -5.59 -2.33 12.94
N ASN A 77 -4.45 -1.88 13.46
CA ASN A 77 -3.16 -2.59 13.34
C ASN A 77 -2.51 -2.78 14.72
N PRO A 78 -3.08 -3.66 15.57
CA PRO A 78 -2.58 -3.83 16.93
C PRO A 78 -1.15 -4.37 16.94
N LYS A 79 -0.32 -3.81 17.82
CA LYS A 79 1.03 -4.33 18.09
C LYS A 79 0.96 -5.24 19.30
N TYR A 80 1.28 -6.51 19.13
CA TYR A 80 1.27 -7.51 20.19
C TYR A 80 2.66 -7.67 20.80
N VAL A 81 2.72 -8.10 22.07
CA VAL A 81 3.98 -8.39 22.77
C VAL A 81 4.70 -9.56 22.10
N ASP A 82 3.94 -10.57 21.67
CA ASP A 82 4.43 -11.78 21.03
C ASP A 82 3.44 -12.32 19.98
N SER A 83 3.76 -13.49 19.42
CA SER A 83 2.98 -14.16 18.39
C SER A 83 1.66 -14.79 18.87
N SER A 84 1.42 -14.89 20.19
CA SER A 84 0.15 -15.41 20.74
C SER A 84 -1.03 -14.47 20.46
N LYS A 85 -0.73 -13.18 20.23
CA LYS A 85 -1.70 -12.10 20.00
C LYS A 85 -2.73 -11.94 21.14
N THR A 86 -2.32 -12.24 22.37
CA THR A 86 -3.19 -12.14 23.57
C THR A 86 -3.01 -10.83 24.34
N GLU A 87 -1.82 -10.21 24.29
CA GLU A 87 -1.51 -8.96 24.98
C GLU A 87 -0.97 -7.89 24.00
N LEU A 88 -1.47 -6.66 24.15
CA LEU A 88 -1.02 -5.51 23.37
C LEU A 88 0.27 -4.94 23.94
N LYS A 89 1.28 -4.75 23.08
CA LYS A 89 2.54 -4.06 23.42
C LYS A 89 2.34 -2.57 23.66
N SER A 90 1.30 -1.99 23.07
CA SER A 90 0.91 -0.59 23.22
C SER A 90 -0.57 -0.43 22.87
N SER A 91 -1.23 0.61 23.37
CA SER A 91 -2.61 0.94 23.00
C SER A 91 -2.78 1.04 21.49
N THR A 92 -3.83 0.41 20.96
CA THR A 92 -4.20 0.50 19.54
C THR A 92 -5.26 1.58 19.32
N ARG A 93 -5.34 2.11 18.09
CA ARG A 93 -6.42 3.01 17.66
C ARG A 93 -6.98 2.57 16.32
N LEU A 94 -8.11 3.16 15.95
CA LEU A 94 -8.58 3.15 14.56
C LEU A 94 -7.63 3.98 13.69
N GLU A 95 -7.37 3.47 12.50
CA GLU A 95 -6.54 4.10 11.47
C GLU A 95 -7.33 4.05 10.16
N CYS A 96 -7.03 4.97 9.24
CA CYS A 96 -7.52 4.92 7.86
C CYS A 96 -6.36 5.31 6.93
N MET A 97 -6.41 4.87 5.68
CA MET A 97 -5.41 5.23 4.68
C MET A 97 -6.02 6.10 3.59
N MET A 98 -5.34 7.18 3.21
CA MET A 98 -5.84 8.06 2.14
C MET A 98 -5.98 7.34 0.79
N GLN A 99 -5.14 6.34 0.52
CA GLN A 99 -5.20 5.50 -0.68
C GLN A 99 -6.35 4.48 -0.68
N ASP A 100 -7.11 4.34 0.41
CA ASP A 100 -8.32 3.50 0.45
C ASP A 100 -9.54 4.20 -0.15
N PHE A 101 -9.36 5.42 -0.66
CA PHE A 101 -10.37 6.18 -1.40
C PHE A 101 -11.14 5.37 -2.47
N PRO A 102 -10.53 4.43 -3.23
CA PRO A 102 -11.28 3.61 -4.17
C PRO A 102 -12.45 2.83 -3.56
N LEU A 103 -12.42 2.51 -2.26
CA LEU A 103 -13.52 1.82 -1.57
C LEU A 103 -14.78 2.69 -1.44
N ALA A 104 -14.64 4.01 -1.55
CA ALA A 104 -15.74 4.97 -1.48
C ALA A 104 -16.29 5.36 -2.86
N LEU A 105 -15.66 4.88 -3.94
CA LEU A 105 -16.10 5.16 -5.31
C LEU A 105 -17.20 4.19 -5.74
N PRO A 106 -18.10 4.61 -6.65
CA PRO A 106 -19.08 3.70 -7.20
C PRO A 106 -18.43 2.64 -8.12
N PRO A 107 -19.06 1.46 -8.32
CA PRO A 107 -18.48 0.34 -9.08
C PRO A 107 -17.96 0.64 -10.49
N GLU A 108 -18.55 1.64 -11.15
CA GLU A 108 -18.29 2.11 -12.49
C GLU A 108 -17.14 3.13 -12.58
N ALA A 109 -16.62 3.58 -11.42
CA ALA A 109 -15.50 4.48 -11.36
C ALA A 109 -14.24 3.82 -11.94
N LYS A 110 -13.50 4.60 -12.74
CA LYS A 110 -12.26 4.16 -13.36
C LYS A 110 -11.09 4.44 -12.43
N VAL A 111 -10.54 3.39 -11.83
CA VAL A 111 -9.35 3.46 -10.98
C VAL A 111 -8.21 2.71 -11.67
N GLY A 112 -7.06 3.36 -11.79
CA GLY A 112 -5.86 2.81 -12.43
C GLY A 112 -4.59 3.33 -11.77
N PHE A 113 -3.46 3.06 -12.43
CA PHE A 113 -2.14 3.51 -11.99
C PHE A 113 -1.33 4.01 -13.18
N THR A 114 -0.28 4.78 -12.90
CA THR A 114 0.73 5.16 -13.88
C THR A 114 2.08 4.70 -13.35
N MET A 115 2.80 3.96 -14.18
CA MET A 115 4.15 3.50 -13.84
C MET A 115 5.17 4.57 -14.20
N PHE A 116 6.07 4.85 -13.27
CA PHE A 116 7.22 5.69 -13.47
C PHE A 116 8.48 4.89 -13.16
N ASP A 117 9.60 5.30 -13.76
CA ASP A 117 10.90 4.81 -13.33
C ASP A 117 11.22 5.31 -11.91
N THR A 118 11.73 4.40 -11.07
CA THR A 118 12.03 4.69 -9.66
C THR A 118 12.98 5.88 -9.49
N TRP A 119 13.97 6.01 -10.39
CA TRP A 119 15.05 7.00 -10.24
C TRP A 119 14.57 8.46 -10.28
N CYS A 120 13.51 8.76 -11.04
CA CYS A 120 13.02 10.13 -11.20
C CYS A 120 11.78 10.45 -10.37
N SER A 121 11.15 9.43 -9.76
CA SER A 121 9.79 9.56 -9.20
C SER A 121 9.67 9.12 -7.75
N TYR A 122 10.70 8.49 -7.16
CA TYR A 122 10.62 7.94 -5.81
C TYR A 122 11.88 8.16 -4.96
N SER A 123 11.95 9.36 -4.35
CA SER A 123 13.06 9.75 -3.46
C SER A 123 12.61 10.07 -2.03
N PRO A 124 12.00 9.11 -1.29
CA PRO A 124 11.54 9.39 0.07
C PRO A 124 12.69 9.46 1.06
N VAL A 125 12.62 10.42 1.99
CA VAL A 125 13.47 10.51 3.18
C VAL A 125 12.68 10.03 4.38
N LYS A 126 12.83 8.75 4.74
CA LYS A 126 12.00 8.13 5.80
C LYS A 126 12.76 7.25 6.78
N ASN A 127 14.05 7.01 6.53
CA ASN A 127 14.89 6.22 7.41
C ASN A 127 15.96 7.09 8.07
N SER A 128 16.21 6.85 9.36
CA SER A 128 17.37 7.39 10.08
C SER A 128 18.68 6.83 9.49
N PRO A 129 19.84 7.46 9.73
CA PRO A 129 21.12 6.95 9.24
C PRO A 129 21.42 5.50 9.64
N SER A 130 21.08 5.10 10.87
CA SER A 130 21.27 3.73 11.35
C SER A 130 20.36 2.72 10.65
N ALA A 131 19.07 3.05 10.48
CA ALA A 131 18.12 2.21 9.75
C ALA A 131 18.47 2.11 8.25
N ALA A 132 18.95 3.21 7.67
CA ALA A 132 19.39 3.28 6.28
C ALA A 132 20.62 2.40 6.02
N LEU A 133 21.60 2.41 6.94
CA LEU A 133 22.76 1.51 6.89
C LEU A 133 22.33 0.04 6.96
N GLN A 134 21.37 -0.30 7.83
CA GLN A 134 20.88 -1.67 7.92
C GLN A 134 20.20 -2.10 6.62
N LYS A 135 19.30 -1.27 6.08
CA LYS A 135 18.65 -1.52 4.78
C LYS A 135 19.67 -1.74 3.66
N PHE A 136 20.72 -0.91 3.60
CA PHE A 136 21.79 -1.08 2.62
C PHE A 136 22.49 -2.44 2.74
N LYS A 137 22.81 -2.86 3.97
CA LYS A 137 23.41 -4.18 4.25
C LYS A 137 22.49 -5.33 3.84
N ASP A 138 21.18 -5.13 3.96
CA ASP A 138 20.15 -6.09 3.57
C ASP A 138 19.84 -6.06 2.06
N GLY A 139 20.62 -5.32 1.25
CA GLY A 139 20.42 -5.19 -0.19
C GLY A 139 19.23 -4.30 -0.60
N ASN A 140 18.67 -3.53 0.33
CA ASN A 140 17.54 -2.63 0.10
C ASN A 140 18.00 -1.17 -0.08
N HIS A 141 17.21 -0.39 -0.82
CA HIS A 141 17.47 1.04 -0.97
C HIS A 141 17.40 1.79 0.38
N PRO A 142 18.38 2.63 0.74
CA PRO A 142 18.46 3.23 2.08
C PRO A 142 17.36 4.23 2.42
N GLN A 143 16.92 5.06 1.46
CA GLN A 143 15.82 6.04 1.63
C GLN A 143 16.02 6.97 2.84
N SER A 144 17.24 7.48 2.98
CA SER A 144 17.67 8.46 3.98
C SER A 144 17.83 9.85 3.36
N ALA A 145 18.12 10.85 4.18
CA ALA A 145 18.39 12.22 3.71
C ALA A 145 19.53 12.26 2.68
N THR A 146 20.62 11.54 2.93
CA THR A 146 21.78 11.48 2.01
C THR A 146 21.41 10.91 0.65
N THR A 147 20.59 9.85 0.60
CA THR A 147 20.15 9.26 -0.68
C THR A 147 19.00 10.03 -1.33
N GLY A 148 18.35 10.93 -0.60
CA GLY A 148 17.31 11.80 -1.15
C GLY A 148 17.88 13.07 -1.79
N GLU A 149 19.05 13.51 -1.33
CA GLU A 149 19.77 14.68 -1.85
C GLU A 149 20.63 14.37 -3.09
N ALA A 150 21.25 13.18 -3.13
CA ALA A 150 22.12 12.74 -4.22
C ALA A 150 21.36 12.37 -5.50
#